data_AF-A0A842QVY9-F1
#
_entry.id   AF-A0A842QVY9-F1
#
_cell.length_a   1.000
_cell.length_b   1.000
_cell.length_c   1.000
_cell.angle_alpha   90.00
_cell.angle_beta   90.00
_cell.angle_gamma   90.00
#
_symmetry.space_group_name_H-M   'P 1'
#
loop_
_entity.id
_entity.type
_entity.pdbx_description
1 polymer ?
#
loop_
_entity_poly.entity_id
_entity_poly.type
_entity_poly.pdbx_seq_one_letter_code
_entity_poly.pdbx_strand_id
1 'polypeptide(L)'
;VDEISFLVRGTRYNEVVREGIHHFRTGRESFMLEAFLDKTFHENLVLTREQEPGLPSIAKAYLAMQVELYNLQVVSRGIMAGLPTNLMLQLLVPTAYLVGNETLELMIENGTIKGALSLLEGALAKFDVKLGAKTPGKEKSEFVERINHLYMEHFMKKYKPIHDDFRYMAFYETIHTIIKKTDEIYNYINPALTRVLHANILFKRE
;
A
#
# COMPACT_ATOMS: atom_id res chain seq x y z
N VAL A 1 11.33 21.72 -2.26
CA VAL A 1 12.05 20.45 -1.95
C VAL A 1 13.10 20.68 -0.86
N ASP A 2 13.99 21.66 -0.99
CA ASP A 2 14.93 22.04 0.10
C ASP A 2 14.21 22.43 1.40
N GLU A 3 13.06 23.08 1.28
CA GLU A 3 12.18 23.43 2.40
C GLU A 3 11.63 22.21 3.14
N ILE A 4 11.40 21.09 2.44
CA ILE A 4 10.95 19.82 3.05
C ILE A 4 12.08 19.24 3.92
N SER A 5 13.31 19.18 3.40
CA SER A 5 14.49 18.75 4.18
C SER A 5 14.70 19.60 5.43
N PHE A 6 14.42 20.90 5.35
CA PHE A 6 14.52 21.80 6.50
C PHE A 6 13.43 21.51 7.54
N LEU A 7 12.18 21.30 7.10
CA LEU A 7 11.05 20.99 7.99
C LEU A 7 11.19 19.66 8.74
N VAL A 8 11.79 18.65 8.11
CA VAL A 8 11.97 17.33 8.74
C VAL A 8 13.30 17.20 9.49
N ARG A 9 14.12 18.26 9.52
CA ARG A 9 15.43 18.24 10.17
C ARG A 9 15.27 17.96 11.67
N GLY A 10 16.02 16.99 12.17
CA GLY A 10 15.94 16.54 13.57
C GLY A 10 14.84 15.52 13.87
N THR A 11 14.05 15.11 12.87
CA THR A 11 13.12 14.00 12.99
C THR A 11 13.74 12.71 12.46
N ARG A 12 13.15 11.55 12.80
CA ARG A 12 13.51 10.24 12.22
C ARG A 12 13.34 10.15 10.70
N TYR A 13 12.65 11.10 10.08
CA TYR A 13 12.40 11.13 8.65
C TYR A 13 13.49 11.88 7.86
N ASN A 14 14.43 12.54 8.54
CA ASN A 14 15.43 13.40 7.89
C ASN A 14 16.32 12.64 6.88
N GLU A 15 16.84 11.47 7.24
CA GLU A 15 17.71 10.68 6.35
C GLU A 15 16.94 10.16 5.13
N VAL A 16 15.77 9.59 5.37
CA VAL A 16 14.86 9.03 4.37
C VAL A 16 14.39 10.09 3.37
N VAL A 17 14.02 11.27 3.86
CA VAL A 17 13.63 12.41 3.01
C VAL A 17 14.80 12.90 2.18
N ARG A 18 16.02 12.95 2.73
CA ARG A 18 17.21 13.35 1.95
C ARG A 18 17.50 12.38 0.80
N GLU A 19 17.39 11.08 1.05
CA GLU A 19 17.56 10.05 0.04
C GLU A 19 16.48 10.12 -1.03
N GLY A 20 15.20 10.20 -0.62
CA GLY A 20 14.08 10.39 -1.55
C GLY A 20 14.19 11.67 -2.39
N ILE A 21 14.68 12.77 -1.81
CA ILE A 21 14.91 14.04 -2.53
C ILE A 21 16.04 13.91 -3.55
N HIS A 22 17.09 13.14 -3.25
CA HIS A 22 18.15 12.88 -4.21
C HIS A 22 17.60 12.19 -5.47
N HIS A 23 16.78 11.15 -5.29
CA HIS A 23 16.12 10.44 -6.39
C HIS A 23 15.06 11.29 -7.11
N PHE A 24 14.31 12.12 -6.37
CA PHE A 24 13.34 13.05 -6.97
C PHE A 24 14.03 14.05 -7.92
N ARG A 25 15.19 14.58 -7.52
CA ARG A 25 15.94 15.57 -8.33
C ARG A 25 16.50 14.98 -9.61
N THR A 26 16.84 13.70 -9.62
CA THR A 26 17.43 13.02 -10.78
C THR A 26 16.36 12.47 -11.73
N GLY A 27 15.23 11.97 -11.20
CA GLY A 27 14.18 11.32 -11.99
C GLY A 27 12.88 12.11 -12.20
N ARG A 28 12.65 13.21 -11.46
CA ARG A 28 11.42 14.03 -11.45
C ARG A 28 10.11 13.31 -11.07
N GLU A 29 10.16 12.09 -10.52
CA GLU A 29 8.98 11.40 -10.01
C GLU A 29 8.81 11.57 -8.50
N SER A 30 7.66 12.12 -8.05
CA SER A 30 7.31 12.23 -6.63
C SER A 30 7.19 10.87 -5.93
N PHE A 31 6.89 9.82 -6.71
CA PHE A 31 6.75 8.45 -6.25
C PHE A 31 7.95 8.00 -5.41
N MET A 32 9.18 8.33 -5.81
CA MET A 32 10.36 7.90 -5.06
C MET A 32 10.39 8.49 -3.65
N LEU A 33 10.08 9.78 -3.52
CA LEU A 33 10.05 10.44 -2.22
C LEU A 33 8.92 9.87 -1.33
N GLU A 34 7.75 9.64 -1.92
CA GLU A 34 6.62 8.98 -1.24
C GLU A 34 7.00 7.57 -0.77
N ALA A 35 7.57 6.75 -1.66
CA ALA A 35 7.88 5.36 -1.40
C ALA A 35 8.91 5.18 -0.28
N PHE A 36 9.92 6.05 -0.20
CA PHE A 36 10.90 6.03 0.89
C PHE A 36 10.27 6.37 2.24
N LEU A 37 9.41 7.40 2.30
CA LEU A 37 8.67 7.76 3.51
C LEU A 37 7.73 6.64 3.96
N ASP A 38 6.98 6.09 3.01
CA ASP A 38 6.05 5.00 3.25
C ASP A 38 6.79 3.74 3.69
N LYS A 39 7.97 3.45 3.13
CA LYS A 39 8.81 2.32 3.55
C LYS A 39 9.13 2.42 5.04
N THR A 40 9.63 3.56 5.49
CA THR A 40 9.97 3.78 6.89
C THR A 40 8.76 3.61 7.81
N PHE A 41 7.59 4.05 7.39
CA PHE A 41 6.36 3.80 8.15
C PHE A 41 6.08 2.28 8.27
N HIS A 42 6.15 1.54 7.17
CA HIS A 42 5.86 0.10 7.15
C HIS A 42 6.93 -0.73 7.87
N GLU A 43 8.21 -0.37 7.82
CA GLU A 43 9.27 -0.98 8.62
C GLU A 43 8.98 -0.83 10.12
N ASN A 44 8.55 0.35 10.56
CA ASN A 44 8.13 0.57 11.95
C ASN A 44 6.90 -0.27 12.33
N LEU A 45 5.96 -0.49 11.40
CA LEU A 45 4.82 -1.40 11.64
C LEU A 45 5.28 -2.84 11.84
N VAL A 46 6.24 -3.33 11.04
CA VAL A 46 6.82 -4.66 11.19
C VAL A 46 7.52 -4.80 12.55
N LEU A 47 8.34 -3.81 12.94
CA LEU A 47 9.00 -3.79 14.25
C LEU A 47 7.98 -3.83 15.39
N THR A 48 6.93 -3.01 15.32
CA THR A 48 5.86 -2.98 16.33
C THR A 48 5.15 -4.34 16.43
N ARG A 49 4.86 -4.97 15.29
CA ARG A 49 4.22 -6.30 15.24
C ARG A 49 5.05 -7.38 15.93
N GLU A 50 6.38 -7.30 15.80
CA GLU A 50 7.33 -8.27 16.35
C GLU A 50 7.65 -8.03 17.81
N GLN A 51 7.69 -6.77 18.24
CA GLN A 51 8.08 -6.38 19.59
C GLN A 51 6.92 -6.40 20.59
N GLU A 52 5.66 -6.38 20.14
CA GLU A 52 4.50 -6.38 21.04
C GLU A 52 3.92 -7.80 21.30
N PRO A 53 4.28 -8.44 22.44
CA PRO A 53 3.85 -9.81 22.75
C PRO A 53 2.33 -9.90 23.00
N GLY A 54 1.70 -8.81 23.46
CA GLY A 54 0.25 -8.75 23.73
C GLY A 54 -0.61 -8.49 22.49
N LEU A 55 -0.01 -8.28 21.32
CA LEU A 55 -0.75 -7.93 20.12
C LEU A 55 -1.57 -9.14 19.61
N PRO A 56 -2.90 -9.03 19.50
CA PRO A 56 -3.77 -10.09 19.00
C PRO A 56 -3.31 -10.67 17.65
N SER A 57 -3.54 -11.96 17.41
CA SER A 57 -3.19 -12.60 16.13
C SER A 57 -3.89 -11.93 14.94
N ILE A 58 -5.14 -11.48 15.11
CA ILE A 58 -5.88 -10.69 14.11
C ILE A 58 -5.20 -9.35 13.83
N ALA A 59 -4.64 -8.69 14.84
CA ALA A 59 -3.92 -7.44 14.69
C ALA A 59 -2.59 -7.64 13.98
N LYS A 60 -1.84 -8.69 14.34
CA LYS A 60 -0.60 -9.09 13.65
C LYS A 60 -0.86 -9.39 12.18
N ALA A 61 -1.96 -10.09 11.86
CA ALA A 61 -2.35 -10.38 10.50
C ALA A 61 -2.77 -9.11 9.73
N TYR A 62 -3.49 -8.19 10.36
CA TYR A 62 -3.87 -6.92 9.74
C TYR A 62 -2.62 -6.10 9.39
N LEU A 63 -1.66 -5.98 10.30
CA LEU A 63 -0.40 -5.28 10.03
C LEU A 63 0.39 -5.94 8.89
N ALA A 64 0.48 -7.28 8.88
CA ALA A 64 1.14 -8.00 7.78
C ALA A 64 0.47 -7.74 6.43
N MET A 65 -0.86 -7.71 6.40
CA MET A 65 -1.65 -7.38 5.22
C MET A 65 -1.38 -5.95 4.72
N GLN A 66 -1.31 -4.96 5.61
CA GLN A 66 -1.00 -3.57 5.24
C GLN A 66 0.38 -3.45 4.58
N VAL A 67 1.40 -4.11 5.13
CA VAL A 67 2.75 -4.12 4.56
C VAL A 67 2.78 -4.81 3.20
N GLU A 68 2.02 -5.89 3.02
CA GLU A 68 1.93 -6.59 1.74
C GLU A 68 1.24 -5.74 0.66
N LEU A 69 0.17 -5.03 1.02
CA LEU A 69 -0.51 -4.08 0.12
C LEU A 69 0.43 -2.93 -0.30
N TYR A 70 1.20 -2.38 0.63
CA TYR A 70 2.24 -1.42 0.32
C TYR A 70 3.25 -1.97 -0.69
N ASN A 71 3.78 -3.18 -0.45
CA ASN A 71 4.74 -3.78 -1.38
C ASN A 71 4.15 -3.97 -2.78
N LEU A 72 2.90 -4.43 -2.90
CA LEU A 72 2.23 -4.57 -4.20
C LEU A 72 2.05 -3.23 -4.92
N GLN A 73 1.80 -2.15 -4.18
CA GLN A 73 1.76 -0.80 -4.73
C GLN A 73 3.14 -0.35 -5.21
N VAL A 74 4.20 -0.59 -4.45
CA VAL A 74 5.58 -0.29 -4.85
C VAL A 74 5.96 -1.05 -6.11
N VAL A 75 5.70 -2.36 -6.16
CA VAL A 75 6.01 -3.20 -7.33
C VAL A 75 5.27 -2.70 -8.57
N SER A 76 3.96 -2.46 -8.46
CA SER A 76 3.17 -2.00 -9.60
C SER A 76 3.57 -0.61 -10.08
N ARG A 77 3.71 0.37 -9.17
CA ARG A 77 4.13 1.73 -9.53
C ARG A 77 5.56 1.74 -10.09
N GLY A 78 6.48 0.99 -9.50
CA GLY A 78 7.87 0.92 -9.95
C GLY A 78 8.01 0.30 -11.34
N ILE A 79 7.28 -0.78 -11.66
CA ILE A 79 7.26 -1.34 -13.01
C ILE A 79 6.71 -0.31 -14.01
N MET A 80 5.62 0.39 -13.68
CA MET A 80 5.01 1.38 -14.58
C MET A 80 5.87 2.63 -14.79
N ALA A 81 6.68 2.98 -13.78
CA ALA A 81 7.64 4.08 -13.84
C ALA A 81 8.98 3.67 -14.51
N GLY A 82 9.18 2.38 -14.79
CA GLY A 82 10.44 1.87 -15.34
C GLY A 82 11.61 2.00 -14.36
N LEU A 83 11.34 1.85 -13.06
CA LEU A 83 12.40 1.93 -12.06
C LEU A 83 13.38 0.75 -12.17
N PRO A 84 14.67 0.98 -11.86
CA PRO A 84 15.65 -0.10 -11.76
C PRO A 84 15.26 -1.14 -10.70
N THR A 85 15.42 -2.43 -11.03
CA THR A 85 15.13 -3.57 -10.15
C THR A 85 15.77 -3.43 -8.77
N ASN A 86 17.05 -3.04 -8.70
CA ASN A 86 17.77 -2.86 -7.44
C ASN A 86 17.14 -1.78 -6.56
N LEU A 87 16.65 -0.69 -7.15
CA LEU A 87 15.98 0.38 -6.42
C LEU A 87 14.62 -0.08 -5.90
N MET A 88 13.86 -0.81 -6.71
CA MET A 88 12.57 -1.37 -6.29
C MET A 88 12.73 -2.37 -5.14
N LEU A 89 13.74 -3.23 -5.19
CA LEU A 89 14.04 -4.19 -4.12
C LEU A 89 14.36 -3.49 -2.79
N GLN A 90 15.05 -2.35 -2.84
CA GLN A 90 15.36 -1.54 -1.64
C GLN A 90 14.12 -0.91 -1.00
N LEU A 91 13.03 -0.75 -1.77
CA LEU A 91 11.76 -0.19 -1.28
C LEU A 91 10.84 -1.25 -0.67
N LEU A 92 11.10 -2.54 -0.87
CA LEU A 92 10.29 -3.59 -0.27
C LEU A 92 10.51 -3.66 1.25
N VAL A 93 9.42 -3.95 1.96
CA VAL A 93 9.45 -4.22 3.41
C VAL A 93 9.15 -5.70 3.64
N PRO A 94 9.97 -6.44 4.41
CA PRO A 94 9.75 -7.86 4.65
C PRO A 94 8.35 -8.15 5.21
N THR A 95 7.58 -8.98 4.51
CA THR A 95 6.27 -9.40 4.98
C THR A 95 5.87 -10.76 4.42
N ALA A 96 4.91 -11.37 5.08
CA ALA A 96 4.25 -12.57 4.60
C ALA A 96 2.83 -12.59 5.17
N TYR A 97 1.84 -12.23 4.36
CA TYR A 97 0.43 -12.42 4.63
C TYR A 97 -0.17 -13.47 3.69
N LEU A 98 -0.30 -13.15 2.39
CA LEU A 98 -0.67 -14.10 1.33
C LEU A 98 0.48 -14.30 0.34
N VAL A 99 1.29 -13.27 0.13
CA VAL A 99 2.36 -13.21 -0.87
C VAL A 99 3.69 -13.08 -0.16
N GLY A 100 4.57 -14.06 -0.34
CA GLY A 100 5.92 -14.01 0.23
C GLY A 100 6.85 -13.07 -0.55
N ASN A 101 7.94 -12.64 0.11
CA ASN A 101 8.98 -11.80 -0.48
C ASN A 101 9.51 -12.36 -1.81
N GLU A 102 9.73 -13.67 -1.91
CA GLU A 102 10.19 -14.34 -3.15
C GLU A 102 9.24 -14.08 -4.34
N THR A 103 7.93 -14.06 -4.10
CA THR A 103 6.97 -13.74 -5.17
C THR A 103 7.06 -12.28 -5.57
N LEU A 104 7.23 -11.36 -4.61
CA LEU A 104 7.40 -9.94 -4.88
C LEU A 104 8.69 -9.68 -5.69
N GLU A 105 9.78 -10.35 -5.34
CA GLU A 105 11.06 -10.29 -6.06
C GLU A 105 10.89 -10.76 -7.51
N LEU A 106 10.27 -11.93 -7.72
CA LEU A 106 9.96 -12.44 -9.05
C LEU A 106 9.05 -11.49 -9.86
N MET A 107 8.11 -10.80 -9.21
CA MET A 107 7.27 -9.80 -9.86
C MET A 107 8.09 -8.60 -10.36
N ILE A 108 9.06 -8.14 -9.57
CA ILE A 108 9.97 -7.05 -9.96
C ILE A 108 10.88 -7.50 -11.11
N GLU A 109 11.48 -8.68 -11.00
CA GLU A 109 12.40 -9.23 -12.01
C GLU A 109 11.72 -9.45 -13.37
N ASN A 110 10.44 -9.83 -13.36
CA ASN A 110 9.67 -9.96 -14.61
C ASN A 110 9.55 -8.62 -15.37
N GLY A 111 9.53 -7.50 -14.65
CA GLY A 111 9.55 -6.15 -15.24
C GLY A 111 8.29 -5.74 -16.01
N THR A 112 7.21 -6.55 -16.00
CA THR A 112 5.96 -6.22 -16.69
C THR A 112 4.75 -6.36 -15.76
N ILE A 113 3.79 -5.44 -15.88
CA ILE A 113 2.55 -5.50 -15.07
C ILE A 113 1.77 -6.79 -15.35
N LYS A 114 1.73 -7.23 -16.60
CA LYS A 114 1.04 -8.47 -16.97
C LYS A 114 1.68 -9.70 -16.31
N GLY A 115 3.00 -9.80 -16.29
CA GLY A 115 3.69 -10.91 -15.63
C GLY A 115 3.58 -10.82 -14.11
N ALA A 116 3.71 -9.63 -13.52
CA ALA A 116 3.50 -9.41 -12.09
C ALA A 116 2.08 -9.84 -11.65
N LEU A 117 1.06 -9.49 -12.45
CA LEU A 117 -0.33 -9.94 -12.25
C LEU A 117 -0.46 -11.46 -12.28
N SER A 118 0.14 -12.12 -13.27
CA SER A 118 0.08 -13.58 -13.39
C SER A 118 0.73 -14.28 -12.19
N LEU A 119 1.83 -13.74 -11.68
CA LEU A 119 2.50 -14.27 -10.47
C LEU A 119 1.63 -14.06 -9.23
N LEU A 120 1.03 -12.88 -9.09
CA LEU A 120 0.12 -12.57 -8.00
C LEU A 120 -1.13 -13.47 -8.03
N GLU A 121 -1.72 -13.70 -9.20
CA GLU A 121 -2.84 -14.64 -9.37
C GLU A 121 -2.47 -16.05 -8.90
N GLY A 122 -1.29 -16.55 -9.29
CA GLY A 122 -0.79 -17.85 -8.86
C GLY A 122 -0.57 -17.94 -7.35
N ALA A 123 -0.09 -16.86 -6.72
CA ALA A 123 0.08 -16.80 -5.27
C ALA A 123 -1.27 -16.77 -4.54
N LEU A 124 -2.21 -15.93 -4.99
CA LEU A 124 -3.54 -15.76 -4.38
C LEU A 124 -4.44 -16.98 -4.52
N ALA A 125 -4.28 -17.76 -5.60
CA ALA A 125 -5.03 -19.00 -5.81
C ALA A 125 -4.85 -20.01 -4.67
N LYS A 126 -3.71 -20.01 -3.98
CA LYS A 126 -3.42 -20.87 -2.82
C LYS A 126 -4.33 -20.57 -1.61
N PHE A 127 -4.98 -19.41 -1.61
CA PHE A 127 -5.81 -18.89 -0.52
C PHE A 127 -7.29 -18.72 -0.94
N ASP A 128 -7.69 -19.33 -2.06
CA ASP A 128 -9.01 -19.17 -2.68
C ASP A 128 -9.38 -17.70 -2.99
N VAL A 129 -8.38 -16.83 -3.16
CA VAL A 129 -8.57 -15.44 -3.56
C VAL A 129 -8.42 -15.34 -5.08
N LYS A 130 -9.46 -14.86 -5.77
CA LYS A 130 -9.47 -14.70 -7.22
C LYS A 130 -9.40 -13.23 -7.56
N LEU A 131 -8.34 -12.83 -8.27
CA LEU A 131 -8.25 -11.48 -8.84
C LEU A 131 -9.44 -11.21 -9.75
N GLY A 132 -9.72 -12.12 -10.70
CA GLY A 132 -10.85 -12.08 -11.62
C GLY A 132 -10.50 -11.45 -12.99
N ALA A 133 -11.29 -11.73 -14.02
CA ALA A 133 -10.92 -11.52 -15.43
C ALA A 133 -10.93 -10.07 -15.95
N LYS A 134 -11.30 -9.06 -15.15
CA LYS A 134 -11.22 -7.67 -15.62
C LYS A 134 -9.75 -7.26 -15.71
N THR A 135 -9.26 -7.09 -16.93
CA THR A 135 -8.03 -6.34 -17.21
C THR A 135 -8.11 -5.00 -16.47
N PRO A 136 -7.00 -4.49 -15.90
CA PRO A 136 -6.98 -3.13 -15.40
C PRO A 136 -7.51 -2.22 -16.50
N GLY A 137 -8.56 -1.45 -16.22
CA GLY A 137 -8.88 -0.30 -17.05
C GLY A 137 -7.63 0.58 -17.14
N LYS A 138 -7.61 1.50 -18.10
CA LYS A 138 -6.46 2.38 -18.34
C LYS A 138 -6.03 3.23 -17.12
N GLU A 139 -6.74 3.17 -15.99
CA GLU A 139 -6.49 3.95 -14.79
C GLU A 139 -5.80 3.13 -13.70
N LYS A 140 -4.60 3.56 -13.32
CA LYS A 140 -3.75 2.98 -12.25
C LYS A 140 -4.48 2.79 -10.91
N SER A 141 -5.47 3.65 -10.62
CA SER A 141 -6.26 3.65 -9.37
C SER A 141 -7.09 2.38 -9.22
N GLU A 142 -7.76 1.93 -10.29
CA GLU A 142 -8.67 0.78 -10.24
C GLU A 142 -7.96 -0.53 -9.85
N PHE A 143 -6.68 -0.67 -10.22
CA PHE A 143 -5.90 -1.87 -9.92
C PHE A 143 -5.55 -1.97 -8.43
N VAL A 144 -5.00 -0.90 -7.87
CA VAL A 144 -4.60 -0.85 -6.45
C VAL A 144 -5.82 -0.96 -5.55
N GLU A 145 -6.90 -0.25 -5.88
CA GLU A 145 -8.16 -0.32 -5.14
C GLU A 145 -8.74 -1.73 -5.13
N ARG A 146 -8.70 -2.43 -6.27
CA ARG A 146 -9.19 -3.80 -6.36
C ARG A 146 -8.36 -4.77 -5.52
N ILE A 147 -7.03 -4.67 -5.57
CA ILE A 147 -6.17 -5.51 -4.72
C ILE A 147 -6.46 -5.24 -3.24
N ASN A 148 -6.55 -3.97 -2.85
CA ASN A 148 -6.91 -3.58 -1.49
C ASN A 148 -8.24 -4.22 -1.09
N HIS A 149 -9.27 -4.10 -1.93
CA HIS A 149 -10.59 -4.67 -1.67
C HIS A 149 -10.55 -6.19 -1.49
N LEU A 150 -9.89 -6.92 -2.39
CA LEU A 150 -9.75 -8.38 -2.31
C LEU A 150 -9.06 -8.84 -1.03
N TYR A 151 -8.01 -8.12 -0.61
CA TYR A 151 -7.29 -8.40 0.63
C TYR A 151 -8.17 -8.15 1.85
N MET A 152 -8.90 -7.03 1.87
CA MET A 152 -9.84 -6.72 2.95
C MET A 152 -10.97 -7.73 3.03
N GLU A 153 -11.58 -8.12 1.91
CA GLU A 153 -12.63 -9.15 1.88
C GLU A 153 -12.11 -10.49 2.40
N HIS A 154 -10.92 -10.92 1.94
CA HIS A 154 -10.31 -12.14 2.43
C HIS A 154 -10.04 -12.07 3.94
N PHE A 155 -9.46 -10.97 4.42
CA PHE A 155 -9.21 -10.74 5.84
C PHE A 155 -10.50 -10.82 6.66
N MET A 156 -11.53 -10.07 6.23
CA MET A 156 -12.82 -10.04 6.94
C MET A 156 -13.49 -11.41 6.95
N LYS A 157 -13.45 -12.16 5.84
CA LYS A 157 -13.99 -13.52 5.76
C LYS A 157 -13.24 -14.47 6.70
N LYS A 158 -11.90 -14.41 6.71
CA LYS A 158 -11.04 -15.27 7.53
C LYS A 158 -11.24 -15.03 9.03
N TYR A 159 -11.42 -13.77 9.43
CA TYR A 159 -11.51 -13.38 10.83
C TYR A 159 -12.93 -13.14 11.35
N LYS A 160 -13.96 -13.25 10.48
CA LYS A 160 -15.38 -13.16 10.87
C LYS A 160 -15.76 -14.08 12.04
N PRO A 161 -15.31 -15.36 12.12
CA PRO A 161 -15.65 -16.24 13.24
C PRO A 161 -15.06 -15.80 14.59
N ILE A 162 -14.06 -14.90 14.60
CA ILE A 162 -13.44 -14.38 15.82
C ILE A 162 -14.25 -13.22 16.41
N HIS A 163 -15.23 -12.68 15.67
CA HIS A 163 -16.15 -11.63 16.15
C HIS A 163 -16.93 -12.04 17.40
N ASP A 164 -17.20 -13.33 17.56
CA ASP A 164 -17.94 -13.87 18.70
C ASP A 164 -17.09 -13.92 20.00
N ASP A 165 -15.77 -13.68 19.93
CA ASP A 165 -14.92 -13.49 21.11
C ASP A 165 -14.87 -11.99 21.48
N PHE A 166 -15.53 -11.63 22.59
CA PHE A 166 -15.60 -10.27 23.12
C PHE A 166 -14.23 -9.58 23.25
N ARG A 167 -13.14 -10.35 23.45
CA ARG A 167 -11.77 -9.82 23.55
C ARG A 167 -11.26 -9.20 22.25
N TYR A 168 -11.79 -9.64 21.10
CA TYR A 168 -11.37 -9.18 19.79
C TYR A 168 -12.44 -8.38 19.05
N MET A 169 -13.68 -8.40 19.54
CA MET A 169 -14.81 -7.68 18.97
C MET A 169 -14.50 -6.18 18.79
N ALA A 170 -13.99 -5.50 19.81
CA ALA A 170 -13.66 -4.07 19.72
C ALA A 170 -12.59 -3.78 18.66
N PHE A 171 -11.59 -4.66 18.53
CA PHE A 171 -10.53 -4.53 17.54
C PHE A 171 -11.04 -4.78 16.11
N TYR A 172 -11.84 -5.84 15.94
CA TYR A 172 -12.52 -6.14 14.68
C TYR A 172 -13.41 -4.98 14.24
N GLU A 173 -14.25 -4.45 15.13
CA GLU A 173 -15.13 -3.30 14.83
C GLU A 173 -14.34 -2.03 14.51
N THR A 174 -13.20 -1.82 15.19
CA THR A 174 -12.31 -0.69 14.88
C THR A 174 -11.73 -0.84 13.47
N ILE A 175 -11.15 -1.99 13.13
CA ILE A 175 -10.65 -2.26 11.77
C ILE A 175 -11.76 -2.12 10.74
N HIS A 176 -12.91 -2.73 10.99
CA HIS A 176 -14.06 -2.70 10.09
C HIS A 176 -14.54 -1.26 9.85
N THR A 177 -14.56 -0.44 10.91
CA THR A 177 -14.89 0.99 10.81
C THR A 177 -13.84 1.75 10.00
N ILE A 178 -12.55 1.51 10.24
CA ILE A 178 -11.45 2.12 9.47
C ILE A 178 -11.60 1.76 7.99
N ILE A 179 -11.83 0.49 7.67
CA ILE A 179 -12.01 0.01 6.29
C ILE A 179 -13.21 0.71 5.63
N LYS A 180 -14.36 0.74 6.31
CA LYS A 180 -15.57 1.42 5.80
C LYS A 180 -15.35 2.91 5.58
N LYS A 181 -14.68 3.60 6.50
CA LYS A 181 -14.39 5.03 6.38
C LYS A 181 -13.36 5.33 5.30
N THR A 182 -12.42 4.42 5.10
CA THR A 182 -11.46 4.51 3.99
C THR A 182 -12.18 4.41 2.65
N ASP A 183 -13.08 3.44 2.51
CA ASP A 183 -13.93 3.28 1.32
C ASP A 183 -14.79 4.53 1.06
N GLU A 184 -15.41 5.09 2.12
CA GLU A 184 -16.19 6.32 2.05
C GLU A 184 -15.35 7.51 1.54
N ILE A 185 -14.14 7.68 2.07
CA ILE A 185 -13.22 8.75 1.67
C ILE A 185 -12.87 8.62 0.19
N TYR A 186 -12.46 7.43 -0.25
CA TYR A 186 -12.01 7.22 -1.61
C TYR A 186 -13.15 7.32 -2.64
N ASN A 187 -14.30 6.73 -2.36
CA ASN A 187 -15.38 6.62 -3.35
C ASN A 187 -16.32 7.83 -3.38
N TYR A 188 -16.41 8.60 -2.29
CA TYR A 188 -17.40 9.67 -2.18
C TYR A 188 -16.75 11.03 -1.92
N ILE A 189 -15.86 11.12 -0.93
CA ILE A 189 -15.30 12.41 -0.48
C ILE A 189 -14.26 12.93 -1.49
N ASN A 190 -13.27 12.12 -1.87
CA ASN A 190 -12.21 12.52 -2.79
C ASN A 190 -12.77 12.97 -4.15
N PRO A 191 -13.69 12.23 -4.81
CA PRO A 191 -14.29 12.68 -6.06
C PRO A 191 -15.09 13.98 -5.89
N ALA A 192 -15.79 14.17 -4.77
CA ALA A 192 -16.49 15.41 -4.48
C ALA A 192 -15.51 16.58 -4.32
N LEU A 193 -14.42 16.41 -3.57
CA LEU A 193 -13.40 17.41 -3.37
C LEU A 193 -12.72 17.80 -4.69
N THR A 194 -12.36 16.81 -5.52
CA THR A 194 -11.79 17.05 -6.86
C THR A 194 -12.72 17.87 -7.73
N ARG A 195 -14.03 17.57 -7.75
CA ARG A 195 -15.03 18.36 -8.48
C ARG A 195 -15.09 19.81 -7.99
N VAL A 196 -15.08 20.03 -6.67
CA VAL A 196 -15.09 21.37 -6.07
C VAL A 196 -13.81 22.15 -6.41
N LEU A 197 -12.65 21.50 -6.33
CA LEU A 197 -11.37 22.12 -6.66
C LEU A 197 -11.28 22.46 -8.15
N HIS A 198 -11.69 21.56 -9.05
CA HIS A 198 -11.74 21.82 -10.48
C HIS A 198 -12.66 22.99 -10.83
N ALA A 199 -13.86 23.05 -10.24
CA ALA A 199 -14.76 24.18 -10.44
C ALA A 199 -14.08 25.50 -10.00
N ASN A 200 -13.53 25.55 -8.79
CA ASN A 200 -12.93 26.80 -8.27
C ASN A 200 -11.63 27.23 -8.95
N ILE A 201 -10.84 26.29 -9.49
CA ILE A 201 -9.60 26.61 -10.22
C ILE A 201 -9.93 27.12 -11.63
N LEU A 202 -10.95 26.57 -12.30
CA LEU A 202 -11.39 27.04 -13.61
C LEU A 202 -12.08 28.41 -13.55
N PHE A 203 -12.85 28.67 -12.49
CA PHE A 203 -13.53 29.97 -12.28
C PHE A 203 -12.63 31.11 -11.80
N LYS A 204 -11.36 30.86 -11.45
CA LYS A 204 -10.39 31.90 -11.07
C LYS A 204 -9.46 32.34 -12.22
N ARG A 205 -9.72 31.89 -13.45
CA ARG A 205 -8.95 32.26 -14.66
C ARG A 205 -9.63 33.30 -15.56
N GLU A 206 -10.75 33.89 -15.13
CA GLU A 206 -11.34 35.10 -15.72
C GLU A 206 -10.94 36.34 -14.91
#